data_AF-A0A318RTE6-F1
#
_entry.id   AF-A0A318RTE6-F1
#
_cell.length_a   1.000
_cell.length_b   1.000
_cell.length_c   1.000
_cell.angle_alpha   90.00
_cell.angle_beta   90.00
_cell.angle_gamma   90.00
#
_symmetry.space_group_name_H-M   'P 1'
#
loop_
_entity.id
_entity.type
_entity.pdbx_description
1 polymer ?
#
loop_
_entity_poly.entity_id
_entity_poly.type
_entity_poly.pdbx_seq_one_letter_code
_entity_poly.pdbx_strand_id
1 'polypeptide(L)'
;MSPTGSTVSPAAPAAGALPSTARWVIPVALGLIAIQLAVRSWLVVRGNFYWDDLIIIGRASDGSIFSWDFLMHDHDGHLMPAAFLVAGITTEIAPLNWVVPAITLVVGQLLASLAVLRLLIVIVGRYRPAVLVPFAFYLFTPMTVPAYNWWAAGLNTLPLQIGMAVVAADVVLLCRGGVDRRRVIIRSLVVFVVALAFFEKSVLILPVAAATAFLWCLLADERGARAALLSAWRAARELWIALVTITAVWAVGYLTLTSATAGEHSISQTIALVWRSINNGLVPASVGGPWEWERWIPSPPMGFSSWWLIAAGWLVVIGGIGYALYSRRRSGWVIGAVIGYVAVLQLPLLWSRTSENTALELAQTLRYLPDSALIIAVGAALILAAPRRMQASEISGVGSRWVRPVAVVATLAFIASSLVSTVRFSDEWRNDPTANYLSNARTSLAAAKDTPMVDHPLPLLVLLPVAYPYNQVSKVFGGLSERPEFGEWTDKLQVLDDNGDLAPAEVTQRRSTEAGDGACDRPEVTGPVSIGLDGPLLEWLWTVALPYCANTDGELVVGLAGGEPVTVPVRAGLHSVYVQLSGAGTELQVRPRTPGLALHIGSARIGEVVRVP
;
A
#
# COMPACT_ATOMS: atom_id res chain seq x y z
N MET A 1 3.43 -7.22 84.96
CA MET A 1 2.04 -7.05 84.50
C MET A 1 2.01 -5.91 83.50
N SER A 2 1.42 -6.17 82.34
CA SER A 2 1.72 -5.58 81.02
C SER A 2 1.13 -4.19 80.78
N PRO A 3 1.76 -3.35 79.92
CA PRO A 3 1.07 -2.29 79.21
C PRO A 3 0.51 -2.83 77.89
N THR A 4 -0.78 -2.61 77.65
CA THR A 4 -1.50 -2.93 76.42
C THR A 4 -1.08 -1.99 75.30
N GLY A 5 -0.20 -2.46 74.40
CA GLY A 5 0.08 -1.83 73.12
C GLY A 5 -0.89 -2.35 72.06
N SER A 6 -1.83 -1.52 71.62
CA SER A 6 -2.67 -1.77 70.45
C SER A 6 -1.83 -1.61 69.18
N THR A 7 -1.44 -2.73 68.57
CA THR A 7 -0.83 -2.76 67.24
C THR A 7 -1.91 -2.52 66.18
N VAL A 8 -1.93 -1.33 65.60
CA VAL A 8 -2.68 -1.05 64.37
C VAL A 8 -1.95 -1.72 63.20
N SER A 9 -2.51 -2.81 62.67
CA SER A 9 -2.06 -3.37 61.39
C SER A 9 -2.30 -2.36 60.26
N PRO A 10 -1.33 -2.11 59.36
CA PRO A 10 -1.58 -1.31 58.17
C PRO A 10 -2.52 -2.08 57.25
N ALA A 11 -3.66 -1.45 56.94
CA ALA A 11 -4.61 -1.96 55.95
C ALA A 11 -3.89 -2.17 54.62
N ALA A 12 -4.06 -3.35 54.03
CA ALA A 12 -3.61 -3.65 52.68
C ALA A 12 -4.20 -2.63 51.69
N PRO A 13 -3.42 -2.09 50.74
CA PRO A 13 -3.94 -1.14 49.77
C PRO A 13 -5.02 -1.80 48.91
N ALA A 14 -6.20 -1.18 48.87
CA ALA A 14 -7.32 -1.62 48.04
C ALA A 14 -6.90 -1.73 46.57
N ALA A 15 -7.19 -2.88 45.96
CA ALA A 15 -6.97 -3.13 44.55
C ALA A 15 -7.78 -2.15 43.68
N GLY A 16 -7.13 -1.58 42.66
CA GLY A 16 -7.82 -1.19 41.42
C GLY A 16 -8.04 0.29 41.11
N ALA A 17 -7.65 1.26 41.95
CA ALA A 17 -7.80 2.67 41.59
C ALA A 17 -6.65 3.14 40.68
N LEU A 18 -6.96 3.47 39.41
CA LEU A 18 -6.01 4.12 38.51
C LEU A 18 -5.44 5.41 39.14
N PRO A 19 -4.12 5.69 39.01
CA PRO A 19 -3.51 6.91 39.53
C PRO A 19 -4.28 8.16 39.07
N SER A 20 -4.35 9.21 39.89
CA SER A 20 -5.14 10.43 39.61
C SER A 20 -4.82 11.09 38.25
N THR A 21 -3.58 10.97 37.76
CA THR A 21 -3.17 11.47 36.44
C THR A 21 -3.66 10.60 35.27
N ALA A 22 -3.82 9.29 35.49
CA ALA A 22 -4.36 8.37 34.49
C ALA A 22 -5.82 8.68 34.15
N ARG A 23 -6.57 9.22 35.11
CA ARG A 23 -7.98 9.59 34.98
C ARG A 23 -8.27 10.60 33.87
N TRP A 24 -7.28 11.40 33.45
CA TRP A 24 -7.45 12.39 32.38
C TRP A 24 -6.59 12.12 31.14
N VAL A 25 -5.39 11.53 31.30
CA VAL A 25 -4.51 11.23 30.15
C VAL A 25 -5.14 10.21 29.20
N ILE A 26 -5.81 9.18 29.73
CA ILE A 26 -6.45 8.17 28.88
C ILE A 26 -7.63 8.77 28.09
N PRO A 27 -8.61 9.48 28.69
CA PRO A 27 -9.66 10.14 27.94
C PRO A 27 -9.13 11.10 26.87
N VAL A 28 -8.10 11.91 27.17
CA VAL A 28 -7.50 12.81 26.17
C VAL A 28 -6.85 12.02 25.03
N ALA A 29 -6.10 10.96 25.33
CA ALA A 29 -5.51 10.11 24.30
C ALA A 29 -6.57 9.43 23.43
N LEU A 30 -7.65 8.92 24.02
CA LEU A 30 -8.78 8.34 23.29
C LEU A 30 -9.52 9.40 22.45
N GLY A 31 -9.66 10.62 22.96
CA GLY A 31 -10.18 11.76 22.20
C GLY A 31 -9.32 12.10 20.99
N LEU A 32 -7.98 12.10 21.14
CA LEU A 32 -7.06 12.28 20.01
C LEU A 32 -7.19 11.15 18.98
N ILE A 33 -7.36 9.90 19.42
CA ILE A 33 -7.63 8.77 18.52
C ILE A 33 -8.96 8.97 17.78
N ALA A 34 -10.02 9.38 18.47
CA ALA A 34 -11.32 9.61 17.85
C ALA A 34 -11.27 10.73 16.78
N ILE A 35 -10.59 11.84 17.09
CA ILE A 35 -10.36 12.94 16.14
C ILE A 35 -9.56 12.43 14.94
N GLN A 36 -8.48 11.68 15.20
CA GLN A 36 -7.65 11.14 14.14
C GLN A 36 -8.41 10.15 13.25
N LEU A 37 -9.22 9.28 13.82
CA LEU A 37 -10.06 8.36 13.06
C LEU A 37 -11.12 9.08 12.25
N ALA A 38 -11.68 10.19 12.74
CA ALA A 38 -12.59 11.02 11.95
C ALA A 38 -11.87 11.59 10.72
N VAL A 39 -10.65 12.11 10.89
CA VAL A 39 -9.81 12.62 9.78
C VAL A 39 -9.47 11.49 8.79
N ARG A 40 -9.09 10.31 9.30
CA ARG A 40 -8.71 9.15 8.48
C ARG A 40 -9.92 8.56 7.74
N SER A 41 -11.08 8.50 8.39
CA SER A 41 -12.34 8.10 7.77
C SER A 41 -12.75 9.07 6.67
N TRP A 42 -12.60 10.38 6.91
CA TRP A 42 -12.84 11.40 5.89
C TRP A 42 -11.92 11.25 4.68
N LEU A 43 -10.64 10.93 4.89
CA LEU A 43 -9.68 10.65 3.80
C LEU A 43 -10.13 9.45 2.95
N VAL A 44 -10.43 8.31 3.57
CA VAL A 44 -10.83 7.11 2.81
C VAL A 44 -12.17 7.31 2.11
N VAL A 45 -13.12 8.05 2.69
CA VAL A 45 -14.39 8.38 2.01
C VAL A 45 -14.15 9.24 0.76
N ARG A 46 -13.11 10.08 0.75
CA ARG A 46 -12.70 10.87 -0.43
C ARG A 46 -11.77 10.11 -1.38
N GLY A 47 -11.25 8.95 -0.98
CA GLY A 47 -10.36 8.10 -1.76
C GLY A 47 -11.10 7.04 -2.57
N ASN A 48 -10.35 6.27 -3.34
CA ASN A 48 -10.82 5.09 -4.07
C ASN A 48 -9.61 4.19 -4.40
N PHE A 49 -9.85 3.09 -5.12
CA PHE A 49 -8.81 2.20 -5.63
C PHE A 49 -7.79 2.94 -6.48
N TYR A 50 -6.54 2.51 -6.35
CA TYR A 50 -5.41 3.09 -7.05
C TYR A 50 -4.36 2.04 -7.38
N TRP A 51 -3.87 2.06 -8.63
CA TRP A 51 -2.69 1.33 -9.09
C TRP A 51 -2.65 -0.15 -8.66
N ASP A 52 -1.79 -0.52 -7.69
CA ASP A 52 -1.62 -1.91 -7.21
C ASP A 52 -2.93 -2.52 -6.73
N ASP A 53 -3.86 -1.70 -6.23
CA ASP A 53 -5.18 -2.16 -5.84
C ASP A 53 -5.90 -2.85 -7.01
N LEU A 54 -5.84 -2.26 -8.21
CA LEU A 54 -6.45 -2.80 -9.43
C LEU A 54 -5.70 -4.03 -9.96
N ILE A 55 -4.36 -4.05 -9.81
CA ILE A 55 -3.54 -5.20 -10.21
C ILE A 55 -3.89 -6.43 -9.36
N ILE A 56 -4.02 -6.24 -8.04
CA ILE A 56 -4.35 -7.33 -7.12
C ILE A 56 -5.81 -7.78 -7.32
N ILE A 57 -6.75 -6.87 -7.57
CA ILE A 57 -8.13 -7.19 -7.94
C ILE A 57 -8.17 -8.00 -9.25
N GLY A 58 -7.42 -7.58 -10.26
CA GLY A 58 -7.34 -8.28 -11.53
C GLY A 58 -6.80 -9.70 -11.37
N ARG A 59 -5.75 -9.86 -10.57
CA ARG A 59 -5.20 -11.18 -10.26
C ARG A 59 -6.17 -12.06 -9.45
N ALA A 60 -6.92 -11.48 -8.51
CA ALA A 60 -7.94 -12.21 -7.77
C ALA A 60 -9.08 -12.70 -8.68
N SER A 61 -9.29 -12.06 -9.83
CA SER A 61 -10.31 -12.44 -10.82
C SER A 61 -9.85 -13.56 -11.76
N ASP A 62 -8.55 -13.88 -11.82
CA ASP A 62 -7.97 -14.86 -12.75
C ASP A 62 -7.99 -16.30 -12.24
N GLY A 63 -8.16 -16.51 -10.94
CA GLY A 63 -8.11 -17.84 -10.36
C GLY A 63 -8.42 -17.85 -8.87
N SER A 64 -8.25 -19.02 -8.24
CA SER A 64 -8.56 -19.16 -6.82
C SER A 64 -7.67 -18.27 -5.94
N ILE A 65 -8.30 -17.46 -5.08
CA ILE A 65 -7.62 -16.65 -4.06
C ILE A 65 -6.87 -17.47 -3.00
N PHE A 66 -7.09 -18.79 -2.95
CA PHE A 66 -6.37 -19.72 -2.06
C PHE A 66 -5.22 -20.45 -2.77
N SER A 67 -5.02 -20.19 -4.06
CA SER A 67 -3.93 -20.80 -4.82
C SER A 67 -2.56 -20.31 -4.33
N TRP A 68 -1.56 -21.18 -4.47
CA TRP A 68 -0.18 -20.83 -4.16
C TRP A 68 0.30 -19.68 -5.04
N ASP A 69 -0.05 -19.68 -6.32
CA ASP A 69 0.36 -18.67 -7.31
C ASP A 69 -0.23 -17.28 -7.02
N PHE A 70 -1.38 -17.21 -6.35
CA PHE A 70 -1.96 -15.96 -5.87
C PHE A 70 -1.32 -15.50 -4.55
N LEU A 71 -1.26 -16.37 -3.54
CA LEU A 71 -0.83 -16.00 -2.20
C LEU A 71 0.68 -15.76 -2.08
N MET A 72 1.49 -16.53 -2.81
CA MET A 72 2.96 -16.46 -2.74
C MET A 72 3.56 -15.70 -3.92
N HIS A 73 2.73 -14.91 -4.61
CA HIS A 73 3.18 -14.13 -5.75
C HIS A 73 4.26 -13.11 -5.36
N ASP A 74 5.32 -13.05 -6.15
CA ASP A 74 6.29 -11.95 -6.14
C ASP A 74 5.68 -10.71 -6.79
N HIS A 75 5.16 -9.80 -5.96
CA HIS A 75 4.56 -8.56 -6.42
C HIS A 75 5.58 -7.42 -6.33
N ASP A 76 6.39 -7.24 -7.38
CA ASP A 76 7.39 -6.17 -7.45
C ASP A 76 8.37 -6.20 -6.25
N GLY A 77 8.83 -7.41 -5.90
CA GLY A 77 9.70 -7.68 -4.77
C GLY A 77 8.98 -7.82 -3.42
N HIS A 78 7.65 -7.67 -3.37
CA HIS A 78 6.86 -7.86 -2.16
C HIS A 78 6.37 -9.30 -2.03
N LEU A 79 6.61 -9.90 -0.85
CA LEU A 79 6.02 -11.18 -0.44
C LEU A 79 5.03 -10.92 0.70
N MET A 80 3.74 -10.90 0.36
CA MET A 80 2.68 -10.43 1.27
C MET A 80 1.41 -11.31 1.24
N PRO A 81 1.51 -12.61 1.57
CA PRO A 81 0.40 -13.57 1.44
C PRO A 81 -0.87 -13.18 2.20
N ALA A 82 -0.75 -12.56 3.38
CA ALA A 82 -1.93 -12.11 4.12
C ALA A 82 -2.55 -10.85 3.50
N ALA A 83 -1.75 -9.96 2.88
CA ALA A 83 -2.28 -8.82 2.15
C ALA A 83 -3.05 -9.28 0.90
N PHE A 84 -2.47 -10.22 0.13
CA PHE A 84 -3.15 -10.87 -1.00
C PHE A 84 -4.44 -11.56 -0.56
N LEU A 85 -4.40 -12.34 0.53
CA LEU A 85 -5.60 -13.02 1.03
C LEU A 85 -6.70 -12.03 1.40
N VAL A 86 -6.38 -10.95 2.12
CA VAL A 86 -7.36 -9.91 2.46
C VAL A 86 -7.92 -9.28 1.19
N ALA A 87 -7.06 -8.88 0.25
CA ALA A 87 -7.50 -8.28 -0.99
C ALA A 87 -8.38 -9.21 -1.83
N GLY A 88 -8.00 -10.49 -1.96
CA GLY A 88 -8.80 -11.52 -2.63
C GLY A 88 -10.17 -11.70 -1.98
N ILE A 89 -10.22 -11.83 -0.65
CA ILE A 89 -11.50 -11.94 0.08
C ILE A 89 -12.38 -10.70 -0.16
N THR A 90 -11.79 -9.49 -0.15
CA THR A 90 -12.58 -8.28 -0.41
C THR A 90 -13.09 -8.22 -1.85
N THR A 91 -12.30 -8.69 -2.82
CA THR A 91 -12.69 -8.76 -4.24
C THR A 91 -13.81 -9.76 -4.46
N GLU A 92 -13.76 -10.94 -3.84
CA GLU A 92 -14.80 -11.98 -3.95
C GLU A 92 -16.13 -11.54 -3.31
N ILE A 93 -16.08 -10.90 -2.13
CA ILE A 93 -17.30 -10.51 -1.40
C ILE A 93 -17.97 -9.28 -2.04
N ALA A 94 -17.18 -8.31 -2.48
CA ALA A 94 -17.68 -7.05 -3.02
C ALA A 94 -16.73 -6.50 -4.10
N PRO A 95 -16.75 -7.09 -5.32
CA PRO A 95 -15.84 -6.70 -6.40
C PRO A 95 -15.98 -5.21 -6.71
N LEU A 96 -14.84 -4.52 -6.78
CA LEU A 96 -14.75 -3.07 -7.06
C LEU A 96 -15.61 -2.20 -6.12
N ASN A 97 -15.90 -2.66 -4.91
CA ASN A 97 -16.56 -1.86 -3.88
C ASN A 97 -15.55 -1.33 -2.86
N TRP A 98 -15.32 -0.02 -2.88
CA TRP A 98 -14.34 0.65 -2.03
C TRP A 98 -14.66 0.61 -0.52
N VAL A 99 -15.92 0.38 -0.12
CA VAL A 99 -16.33 0.43 1.30
C VAL A 99 -15.59 -0.64 2.12
N VAL A 100 -15.41 -1.84 1.59
CA VAL A 100 -14.75 -2.94 2.31
C VAL A 100 -13.26 -2.64 2.53
N PRO A 101 -12.45 -2.29 1.51
CA PRO A 101 -11.11 -1.73 1.67
C PRO A 101 -11.02 -0.60 2.69
N ALA A 102 -11.91 0.40 2.61
CA ALA A 102 -11.91 1.54 3.51
C ALA A 102 -12.10 1.12 4.99
N ILE A 103 -12.96 0.14 5.26
CA ILE A 103 -13.13 -0.44 6.60
C ILE A 103 -11.82 -1.08 7.09
N THR A 104 -11.13 -1.84 6.24
CA THR A 104 -9.85 -2.47 6.64
C THR A 104 -8.81 -1.41 7.07
N LEU A 105 -8.74 -0.29 6.36
CA LEU A 105 -7.86 0.83 6.69
C LEU A 105 -8.23 1.48 8.02
N VAL A 106 -9.50 1.81 8.23
CA VAL A 106 -9.96 2.46 9.48
C VAL A 106 -9.76 1.55 10.69
N VAL A 107 -10.07 0.25 10.57
CA VAL A 107 -9.84 -0.73 11.64
C VAL A 107 -8.35 -0.90 11.91
N GLY A 108 -7.53 -1.07 10.86
CA GLY A 108 -6.08 -1.17 11.00
C GLY A 108 -5.47 0.07 11.68
N GLN A 109 -5.95 1.26 11.32
CA GLN A 109 -5.53 2.51 11.95
C GLN A 109 -5.92 2.61 13.42
N LEU A 110 -7.14 2.19 13.80
CA LEU A 110 -7.56 2.13 15.20
C LEU A 110 -6.63 1.21 16.00
N LEU A 111 -6.38 0.00 15.49
CA LEU A 111 -5.50 -0.97 16.13
C LEU A 111 -4.06 -0.46 16.26
N ALA A 112 -3.52 0.18 15.22
CA ALA A 112 -2.20 0.80 15.24
C ALA A 112 -2.13 1.91 16.29
N SER A 113 -3.09 2.83 16.30
CA SER A 113 -3.19 3.93 17.28
C SER A 113 -3.24 3.42 18.73
N LEU A 114 -4.02 2.37 19.00
CA LEU A 114 -4.10 1.75 20.32
C LEU A 114 -2.80 1.02 20.71
N ALA A 115 -2.18 0.29 19.78
CA ALA A 115 -0.92 -0.40 20.01
C ALA A 115 0.22 0.58 20.31
N VAL A 116 0.29 1.69 19.58
CA VAL A 116 1.29 2.74 19.80
C VAL A 116 1.03 3.47 21.11
N LEU A 117 -0.21 3.83 21.44
CA LEU A 117 -0.53 4.41 22.75
C LEU A 117 -0.07 3.49 23.90
N ARG A 118 -0.38 2.20 23.79
CA ARG A 118 0.08 1.18 24.75
C ARG A 118 1.61 1.18 24.84
N LEU A 119 2.32 1.14 23.72
CA LEU A 119 3.78 1.14 23.69
C LEU A 119 4.37 2.37 24.41
N LEU A 120 3.90 3.58 24.08
CA LEU A 120 4.45 4.80 24.67
C LEU A 120 4.21 4.85 26.18
N ILE A 121 3.04 4.42 26.65
CA ILE A 121 2.73 4.29 28.09
C ILE A 121 3.63 3.23 28.74
N VAL A 122 3.84 2.09 28.08
CA VAL A 122 4.70 1.02 28.58
C VAL A 122 6.13 1.52 28.70
N ILE A 123 6.70 2.22 27.72
CA ILE A 123 8.06 2.76 27.77
C ILE A 123 8.23 3.71 28.97
N VAL A 124 7.33 4.68 29.11
CA VAL A 124 7.41 5.72 30.16
C VAL A 124 7.07 5.16 31.55
N GLY A 125 6.30 4.08 31.61
CA GLY A 125 5.94 3.36 32.84
C GLY A 125 4.94 4.09 33.75
N ARG A 126 4.40 5.24 33.33
CA ARG A 126 3.38 6.03 34.05
C ARG A 126 2.51 6.82 33.07
N TYR A 127 1.28 7.11 33.47
CA TYR A 127 0.36 7.99 32.74
C TYR A 127 0.75 9.47 32.94
N ARG A 128 1.81 9.90 32.25
CA ARG A 128 2.29 11.29 32.24
C ARG A 128 1.67 12.05 31.05
N PRO A 129 1.15 13.27 31.23
CA PRO A 129 0.65 14.09 30.12
C PRO A 129 1.66 14.31 28.99
N ALA A 130 2.96 14.32 29.30
CA ALA A 130 4.03 14.45 28.31
C ALA A 130 4.03 13.34 27.24
N VAL A 131 3.43 12.18 27.49
CA VAL A 131 3.28 11.10 26.50
C VAL A 131 2.36 11.50 25.36
N LEU A 132 1.44 12.45 25.59
CA LEU A 132 0.53 12.94 24.56
C LEU A 132 1.26 13.67 23.43
N VAL A 133 2.46 14.22 23.67
CA VAL A 133 3.24 14.92 22.65
C VAL A 133 3.74 13.96 21.55
N PRO A 134 4.53 12.90 21.86
CA PRO A 134 4.93 11.93 20.82
C PRO A 134 3.74 11.14 20.26
N PHE A 135 2.68 10.96 21.05
CA PHE A 135 1.48 10.31 20.55
C PHE A 135 0.72 11.17 19.54
N ALA A 136 0.54 12.46 19.81
CA ALA A 136 -0.03 13.41 18.86
C ALA A 136 0.83 13.53 17.60
N PHE A 137 2.15 13.53 17.73
CA PHE A 137 3.06 13.48 16.58
C PHE A 137 2.76 12.27 15.69
N TYR A 138 2.73 11.06 16.27
CA TYR A 138 2.43 9.83 15.52
C TYR A 138 1.05 9.86 14.84
N LEU A 139 0.01 10.32 15.55
CA LEU A 139 -1.36 10.33 15.05
C LEU A 139 -1.56 11.28 13.86
N PHE A 140 -0.96 12.47 13.93
CA PHE A 140 -1.27 13.56 13.01
C PHE A 140 -0.18 13.84 11.98
N THR A 141 1.02 13.28 12.10
CA THR A 141 2.10 13.55 11.14
C THR A 141 1.71 13.17 9.69
N PRO A 142 1.98 14.03 8.70
CA PRO A 142 1.73 13.75 7.29
C PRO A 142 2.51 12.54 6.74
N MET A 143 3.59 12.10 7.41
CA MET A 143 4.41 10.94 7.03
C MET A 143 3.62 9.63 6.89
N THR A 144 2.46 9.54 7.54
CA THR A 144 1.60 8.35 7.53
C THR A 144 0.40 8.46 6.61
N VAL A 145 0.19 9.62 5.97
CA VAL A 145 -1.02 9.90 5.18
C VAL A 145 -1.01 9.19 3.83
N PRO A 146 0.05 9.27 3.01
CA PRO A 146 0.02 8.67 1.67
C PRO A 146 -0.10 7.15 1.68
N ALA A 147 0.70 6.46 2.50
CA ALA A 147 0.62 5.01 2.63
C ALA A 147 -0.68 4.52 3.28
N TYR A 148 -1.37 5.36 4.05
CA TYR A 148 -2.68 5.02 4.59
C TYR A 148 -3.79 5.09 3.52
N ASN A 149 -3.71 6.06 2.62
CA ASN A 149 -4.78 6.31 1.65
C ASN A 149 -4.70 5.41 0.40
N TRP A 150 -3.51 4.92 0.07
CA TRP A 150 -3.31 3.86 -0.91
C TRP A 150 -3.53 2.51 -0.24
N TRP A 151 -4.59 1.79 -0.62
CA TRP A 151 -5.04 0.62 0.14
C TRP A 151 -4.03 -0.52 0.20
N ALA A 152 -3.41 -0.92 -0.92
CA ALA A 152 -2.36 -1.94 -0.93
C ALA A 152 -1.18 -1.56 -0.01
N ALA A 153 -0.73 -0.31 -0.03
CA ALA A 153 0.30 0.18 0.89
C ALA A 153 -0.19 0.18 2.36
N GLY A 154 -1.46 0.47 2.57
CA GLY A 154 -2.13 0.47 3.88
C GLY A 154 -2.20 -0.92 4.50
N LEU A 155 -2.55 -1.93 3.70
CA LEU A 155 -2.55 -3.35 4.08
C LEU A 155 -1.16 -3.81 4.55
N ASN A 156 -0.09 -3.22 4.03
CA ASN A 156 1.27 -3.55 4.42
C ASN A 156 1.70 -2.78 5.68
N THR A 157 1.53 -1.46 5.68
CA THR A 157 2.12 -0.59 6.71
C THR A 157 1.37 -0.65 8.05
N LEU A 158 0.05 -0.84 8.06
CA LEU A 158 -0.72 -0.85 9.31
C LEU A 158 -0.38 -2.09 10.17
N PRO A 159 -0.35 -3.33 9.63
CA PRO A 159 0.11 -4.50 10.37
C PRO A 159 1.56 -4.39 10.84
N LEU A 160 2.45 -3.83 10.02
CA LEU A 160 3.84 -3.53 10.43
C LEU A 160 3.87 -2.64 11.68
N GLN A 161 3.14 -1.52 11.67
CA GLN A 161 3.11 -0.59 12.80
C GLN A 161 2.49 -1.22 14.06
N ILE A 162 1.40 -1.99 13.91
CA ILE A 162 0.79 -2.75 15.01
C ILE A 162 1.82 -3.73 15.59
N GLY A 163 2.47 -4.52 14.72
CA GLY A 163 3.41 -5.55 15.15
C GLY A 163 4.64 -4.97 15.83
N MET A 164 5.23 -3.94 15.23
CA MET A 164 6.34 -3.21 15.82
C MET A 164 5.97 -2.63 17.20
N ALA A 165 4.77 -2.04 17.32
CA ALA A 165 4.34 -1.45 18.56
C ALA A 165 4.11 -2.49 19.67
N VAL A 166 3.44 -3.60 19.34
CA VAL A 166 3.17 -4.70 20.29
C VAL A 166 4.45 -5.37 20.74
N VAL A 167 5.32 -5.79 19.81
CA VAL A 167 6.55 -6.52 20.14
C VAL A 167 7.52 -5.63 20.93
N ALA A 168 7.69 -4.35 20.55
CA ALA A 168 8.53 -3.43 21.31
C ALA A 168 8.00 -3.21 22.74
N ALA A 169 6.68 -3.11 22.93
CA ALA A 169 6.08 -2.94 24.24
C ALA A 169 6.29 -4.20 25.10
N ASP A 170 6.16 -5.35 24.48
CA ASP A 170 6.27 -6.66 25.11
C ASP A 170 7.67 -6.95 25.58
N VAL A 171 8.68 -6.59 24.79
CA VAL A 171 10.07 -6.69 25.23
C VAL A 171 10.35 -5.77 26.41
N VAL A 172 9.83 -4.53 26.40
CA VAL A 172 9.97 -3.62 27.57
C VAL A 172 9.30 -4.22 28.81
N LEU A 173 8.14 -4.88 28.67
CA LEU A 173 7.48 -5.59 29.77
C LEU A 173 8.32 -6.77 30.29
N LEU A 174 8.93 -7.55 29.40
CA LEU A 174 9.84 -8.63 29.79
C LEU A 174 11.07 -8.09 30.54
N CYS A 175 11.63 -6.96 30.11
CA CYS A 175 12.73 -6.28 30.80
C CYS A 175 12.33 -5.72 32.17
N ARG A 176 11.09 -5.24 32.32
CA ARG A 176 10.57 -4.75 33.59
C ARG A 176 10.25 -5.86 34.59
N GLY A 177 9.84 -7.04 34.10
CA GLY A 177 9.41 -8.17 34.92
C GLY A 177 7.97 -8.03 35.45
N GLY A 178 7.54 -9.00 36.25
CA GLY A 178 6.19 -9.02 36.85
C GLY A 178 5.06 -9.34 35.87
N VAL A 179 5.36 -9.98 34.75
CA VAL A 179 4.41 -10.38 33.71
C VAL A 179 4.46 -11.89 33.46
N ASP A 180 3.35 -12.45 32.99
CA ASP A 180 3.33 -13.81 32.45
C ASP A 180 4.17 -13.87 31.17
N ARG A 181 5.39 -14.38 31.31
CA ARG A 181 6.38 -14.47 30.24
C ARG A 181 5.86 -15.27 29.05
N ARG A 182 5.20 -16.40 29.31
CA ARG A 182 4.71 -17.30 28.26
C ARG A 182 3.69 -16.59 27.39
N ARG A 183 2.72 -15.92 28.02
CA ARG A 183 1.68 -15.17 27.31
C ARG A 183 2.25 -14.03 26.47
N VAL A 184 3.21 -13.28 27.01
CA VAL A 184 3.87 -12.17 26.30
C VAL A 184 4.66 -12.68 25.11
N ILE A 185 5.44 -13.77 25.27
CA ILE A 185 6.21 -14.36 24.18
C ILE A 185 5.28 -14.86 23.07
N ILE A 186 4.25 -15.66 23.39
CA ILE A 186 3.31 -16.18 22.39
C ILE A 186 2.64 -15.04 21.62
N ARG A 187 2.15 -14.00 22.32
CA ARG A 187 1.56 -12.83 21.67
C ARG A 187 2.55 -12.17 20.70
N SER A 188 3.78 -11.90 21.13
CA SER A 188 4.80 -11.29 20.27
C SER A 188 5.10 -12.13 19.04
N LEU A 189 5.20 -13.45 19.18
CA LEU A 189 5.48 -14.35 18.05
C LEU A 189 4.32 -14.39 17.05
N VAL A 190 3.08 -14.53 17.53
CA VAL A 190 1.89 -14.52 16.66
C VAL A 190 1.81 -13.20 15.89
N VAL A 191 1.94 -12.07 16.60
CA VAL A 191 1.86 -10.76 15.98
C VAL A 191 3.01 -10.50 15.00
N PHE A 192 4.23 -10.98 15.29
CA PHE A 192 5.37 -10.87 14.39
C PHE A 192 5.16 -11.68 13.10
N VAL A 193 4.68 -12.93 13.20
CA VAL A 193 4.37 -13.76 12.02
C VAL A 193 3.26 -13.14 11.18
N VAL A 194 2.20 -12.62 11.82
CA VAL A 194 1.13 -11.91 11.11
C VAL A 194 1.69 -10.69 10.37
N ALA A 195 2.49 -9.86 11.03
CA ALA A 195 3.10 -8.69 10.39
C ALA A 195 4.01 -9.07 9.21
N LEU A 196 4.78 -10.16 9.32
CA LEU A 196 5.61 -10.69 8.22
C LEU A 196 4.77 -11.22 7.05
N ALA A 197 3.58 -11.77 7.32
CA ALA A 197 2.68 -12.24 6.27
C ALA A 197 2.03 -11.08 5.50
N PHE A 198 1.97 -9.88 6.09
CA PHE A 198 1.49 -8.68 5.40
C PHE A 198 2.60 -7.88 4.73
N PHE A 199 3.82 -7.89 5.25
CA PHE A 199 4.86 -7.02 4.70
C PHE A 199 6.26 -7.53 5.05
N GLU A 200 7.13 -7.71 4.05
CA GLU A 200 8.52 -8.11 4.26
C GLU A 200 9.29 -7.14 5.15
N LYS A 201 8.97 -5.84 5.07
CA LYS A 201 9.58 -4.80 5.92
C LYS A 201 9.40 -5.07 7.42
N SER A 202 8.45 -5.93 7.81
CA SER A 202 8.26 -6.39 9.20
C SER A 202 9.46 -7.13 9.78
N VAL A 203 10.44 -7.56 8.99
CA VAL A 203 11.74 -8.03 9.52
C VAL A 203 12.42 -6.98 10.42
N LEU A 204 12.13 -5.68 10.20
CA LEU A 204 12.65 -4.57 11.02
C LEU A 204 12.08 -4.53 12.44
N ILE A 205 11.01 -5.28 12.74
CA ILE A 205 10.49 -5.39 14.11
C ILE A 205 11.56 -5.96 15.06
N LEU A 206 12.37 -6.93 14.62
CA LEU A 206 13.43 -7.52 15.42
C LEU A 206 14.50 -6.50 15.85
N PRO A 207 15.20 -5.79 14.95
CA PRO A 207 16.21 -4.79 15.34
C PRO A 207 15.59 -3.62 16.13
N VAL A 208 14.36 -3.21 15.83
CA VAL A 208 13.65 -2.16 16.59
C VAL A 208 13.34 -2.62 18.01
N ALA A 209 12.85 -3.83 18.19
CA ALA A 209 12.57 -4.39 19.50
C ALA A 209 13.86 -4.54 20.32
N ALA A 210 14.95 -5.01 19.70
CA ALA A 210 16.26 -5.12 20.34
C ALA A 210 16.82 -3.75 20.77
N ALA A 211 16.74 -2.75 19.89
CA ALA A 211 17.16 -1.38 20.19
C ALA A 211 16.31 -0.78 21.32
N THR A 212 14.99 -0.96 21.28
CA THR A 212 14.07 -0.47 22.32
C THR A 212 14.38 -1.11 23.67
N ALA A 213 14.63 -2.42 23.70
CA ALA A 213 15.00 -3.16 24.92
C ALA A 213 16.32 -2.67 25.51
N PHE A 214 17.35 -2.58 24.67
CA PHE A 214 18.68 -2.12 25.06
C PHE A 214 18.62 -0.70 25.61
N LEU A 215 17.99 0.23 24.86
CA LEU A 215 17.86 1.62 25.26
C LEU A 215 17.03 1.75 26.54
N TRP A 216 15.93 1.02 26.68
CA TRP A 216 15.12 1.05 27.89
C TRP A 216 15.93 0.58 29.12
N CYS A 217 16.64 -0.55 29.03
CA CYS A 217 17.53 -1.03 30.08
C CYS A 217 18.66 -0.04 30.38
N LEU A 218 19.25 0.57 29.35
CA LEU A 218 20.31 1.57 29.50
C LEU A 218 19.83 2.84 30.21
N LEU A 219 18.56 3.20 30.03
CA LEU A 219 17.97 4.36 30.70
C LEU A 219 17.51 4.04 32.12
N ALA A 220 17.15 2.78 32.40
CA ALA A 220 16.66 2.33 33.70
C ALA A 220 17.79 2.00 34.70
N ASP A 221 18.97 1.59 34.22
CA ASP A 221 20.05 1.07 35.06
C ASP A 221 21.36 1.87 34.90
N GLU A 222 21.97 2.31 35.99
CA GLU A 222 23.20 3.09 35.95
C GLU A 222 24.47 2.27 35.63
N ARG A 223 24.42 0.93 35.70
CA ARG A 223 25.56 0.01 35.50
C ARG A 223 26.20 0.00 34.10
N GLY A 224 25.70 0.83 33.18
CA GLY A 224 26.30 1.09 31.87
C GLY A 224 25.83 0.17 30.74
N ALA A 225 26.35 0.40 29.53
CA ALA A 225 25.87 -0.23 28.30
C ALA A 225 25.99 -1.76 28.29
N ARG A 226 27.11 -2.30 28.81
CA ARG A 226 27.30 -3.77 28.88
C ARG A 226 26.26 -4.44 29.76
N ALA A 227 25.96 -3.85 30.92
CA ALA A 227 24.93 -4.37 31.83
C ALA A 227 23.52 -4.24 31.24
N ALA A 228 23.24 -3.14 30.52
CA ALA A 228 21.98 -2.95 29.81
C ALA A 228 21.75 -4.01 28.72
N LEU A 229 22.78 -4.30 27.92
CA LEU A 229 22.74 -5.33 26.89
C LEU A 229 22.49 -6.72 27.49
N LEU A 230 23.22 -7.08 28.55
CA LEU A 230 23.03 -8.35 29.24
C LEU A 230 21.64 -8.47 29.87
N SER A 231 21.11 -7.38 30.43
CA SER A 231 19.75 -7.35 31.00
C SER A 231 18.69 -7.52 29.90
N ALA A 232 18.80 -6.81 28.78
CA ALA A 232 17.89 -6.94 27.64
C ALA A 232 17.93 -8.35 27.03
N TRP A 233 19.13 -8.94 26.90
CA TRP A 233 19.30 -10.31 26.43
C TRP A 233 18.64 -11.32 27.38
N ARG A 234 18.99 -11.28 28.68
CA ARG A 234 18.49 -12.25 29.67
C ARG A 234 16.99 -12.16 29.86
N ALA A 235 16.43 -10.94 29.87
CA ALA A 235 15.01 -10.72 30.05
C ALA A 235 14.15 -11.35 28.96
N ALA A 236 14.61 -11.31 27.71
CA ALA A 236 13.83 -11.73 26.54
C ALA A 236 14.50 -12.83 25.70
N ARG A 237 15.45 -13.60 26.26
CA ARG A 237 16.26 -14.62 25.54
C ARG A 237 15.44 -15.56 24.65
N GLU A 238 14.32 -16.07 25.17
CA GLU A 238 13.45 -17.03 24.49
C GLU A 238 12.74 -16.37 23.30
N LEU A 239 12.34 -15.11 23.48
CA LEU A 239 11.76 -14.31 22.41
C LEU A 239 12.81 -14.00 21.33
N TRP A 240 14.04 -13.64 21.71
CA TRP A 240 15.12 -13.36 20.75
C TRP A 240 15.44 -14.54 19.86
N ILE A 241 15.62 -15.72 20.47
CA ILE A 241 15.88 -16.96 19.73
C ILE A 241 14.73 -17.21 18.75
N ALA A 242 13.49 -17.16 19.23
CA ALA A 242 12.33 -17.42 18.38
C ALA A 242 12.15 -16.39 17.25
N LEU A 243 12.32 -15.09 17.51
CA LEU A 243 12.26 -14.06 16.47
C LEU A 243 13.36 -14.25 15.42
N VAL A 244 14.61 -14.50 15.83
CA VAL A 244 15.72 -14.76 14.90
C VAL A 244 15.45 -16.01 14.06
N THR A 245 14.96 -17.09 14.66
CA THR A 245 14.61 -18.31 13.93
C THR A 245 13.51 -18.05 12.90
N ILE A 246 12.43 -17.35 13.27
CA ILE A 246 11.36 -17.01 12.34
C ILE A 246 11.88 -16.13 11.22
N THR A 247 12.66 -15.08 11.52
CA THR A 247 13.27 -14.21 10.50
C THR A 247 14.16 -15.00 9.55
N ALA A 248 14.98 -15.93 10.06
CA ALA A 248 15.86 -16.74 9.21
C ALA A 248 15.05 -17.65 8.27
N VAL A 249 14.03 -18.35 8.78
CA VAL A 249 13.16 -19.21 7.96
C VAL A 249 12.40 -18.38 6.92
N TRP A 250 11.85 -17.24 7.32
CA TRP A 250 11.13 -16.34 6.43
C TRP A 250 12.06 -15.76 5.35
N ALA A 251 13.30 -15.37 5.70
CA ALA A 251 14.28 -14.84 4.76
C ALA A 251 14.69 -15.87 3.71
N VAL A 252 14.84 -17.15 4.09
CA VAL A 252 15.05 -18.23 3.11
C VAL A 252 13.88 -18.29 2.13
N GLY A 253 12.64 -18.32 2.63
CA GLY A 253 11.45 -18.31 1.76
C GLY A 253 11.39 -17.11 0.83
N TYR A 254 11.61 -15.91 1.36
CA TYR A 254 11.61 -14.66 0.58
C TYR A 254 12.65 -14.68 -0.55
N LEU A 255 13.90 -15.05 -0.25
CA LEU A 255 14.97 -15.10 -1.24
C LEU A 255 14.77 -16.20 -2.29
N THR A 256 13.99 -17.24 -1.97
CA THR A 256 13.64 -18.29 -2.94
C THR A 256 12.44 -17.94 -3.82
N LEU A 257 11.54 -17.10 -3.33
CA LEU A 257 10.27 -16.81 -4.00
C LEU A 257 10.27 -15.45 -4.74
N THR A 258 11.18 -14.54 -4.39
CA THR A 258 11.19 -13.17 -4.93
C THR A 258 12.45 -12.86 -5.72
N SER A 259 12.30 -11.98 -6.70
CA SER A 259 13.35 -11.44 -7.56
C SER A 259 13.82 -10.06 -7.10
N ALA A 260 13.65 -9.72 -5.82
CA ALA A 260 13.83 -8.37 -5.25
C ALA A 260 15.24 -7.75 -5.37
N THR A 261 16.24 -8.50 -5.84
CA THR A 261 17.61 -8.02 -6.11
C THR A 261 17.93 -7.88 -7.60
N ALA A 262 16.96 -8.08 -8.48
CA ALA A 262 17.14 -7.93 -9.91
C ALA A 262 17.06 -6.46 -10.34
N GLY A 263 17.81 -6.09 -11.38
CA GLY A 263 17.83 -4.75 -11.95
C GLY A 263 19.17 -4.03 -11.79
N GLU A 264 19.29 -2.90 -12.48
CA GLU A 264 20.45 -2.02 -12.35
C GLU A 264 20.23 -1.06 -11.17
N HIS A 265 21.23 -0.93 -10.30
CA HIS A 265 21.12 -0.12 -9.09
C HIS A 265 22.27 0.88 -9.00
N SER A 266 21.98 2.03 -8.38
CA SER A 266 22.93 3.14 -8.27
C SER A 266 23.12 3.58 -6.83
N ILE A 267 24.36 3.50 -6.33
CA ILE A 267 24.72 3.96 -4.97
C ILE A 267 24.48 5.47 -4.85
N SER A 268 24.91 6.26 -5.84
CA SER A 268 24.78 7.72 -5.81
C SER A 268 23.30 8.15 -5.81
N GLN A 269 22.47 7.52 -6.63
CA GLN A 269 21.03 7.77 -6.66
C GLN A 269 20.34 7.30 -5.38
N THR A 270 20.77 6.17 -4.81
CA THR A 270 20.23 5.69 -3.52
C THR A 270 20.49 6.70 -2.42
N ILE A 271 21.72 7.22 -2.32
CA ILE A 271 22.07 8.26 -1.34
C ILE A 271 21.27 9.54 -1.60
N ALA A 272 21.11 9.94 -2.87
CA ALA A 272 20.30 11.10 -3.24
C ALA A 272 18.82 10.93 -2.85
N LEU A 273 18.23 9.75 -3.08
CA LEU A 273 16.87 9.41 -2.66
C LEU A 273 16.71 9.41 -1.14
N VAL A 274 17.66 8.84 -0.40
CA VAL A 274 17.64 8.88 1.08
C VAL A 274 17.69 10.32 1.57
N TRP A 275 18.62 11.13 1.04
CA TRP A 275 18.72 12.53 1.43
C TRP A 275 17.46 13.30 1.07
N ARG A 276 16.86 13.06 -0.11
CA ARG A 276 15.61 13.66 -0.56
C ARG A 276 14.44 13.26 0.35
N SER A 277 14.33 12.00 0.74
CA SER A 277 13.34 11.48 1.69
C SER A 277 13.43 12.22 3.03
N ILE A 278 14.66 12.45 3.53
CA ILE A 278 14.89 13.15 4.80
C ILE A 278 14.61 14.65 4.66
N ASN A 279 15.32 15.33 3.75
CA ASN A 279 15.36 16.78 3.66
C ASN A 279 14.05 17.37 3.10
N ASN A 280 13.40 16.69 2.16
CA ASN A 280 12.17 17.17 1.52
C ASN A 280 10.90 16.48 2.03
N GLY A 281 11.01 15.31 2.67
CA GLY A 281 9.87 14.60 3.27
C GLY A 281 9.82 14.74 4.79
N LEU A 282 10.71 14.04 5.49
CA LEU A 282 10.67 13.90 6.96
C LEU A 282 10.86 15.23 7.70
N VAL A 283 11.81 16.05 7.28
CA VAL A 283 12.15 17.31 7.97
C VAL A 283 10.98 18.30 7.92
N PRO A 284 10.37 18.61 6.76
CA PRO A 284 9.13 19.37 6.71
C PRO A 284 7.99 18.74 7.50
N ALA A 285 7.87 17.42 7.51
CA ALA A 285 6.84 16.73 8.29
C ALA A 285 7.02 16.87 9.81
N SER A 286 8.21 17.20 10.30
CA SER A 286 8.42 17.51 11.73
C SER A 286 7.67 18.75 12.21
N VAL A 287 7.31 19.66 11.30
CA VAL A 287 6.50 20.86 11.58
C VAL A 287 5.08 20.77 11.00
N GLY A 288 4.67 19.57 10.55
CA GLY A 288 3.36 19.31 9.97
C GLY A 288 3.24 19.65 8.48
N GLY A 289 4.35 19.91 7.78
CA GLY A 289 4.41 20.00 6.32
C GLY A 289 4.56 18.63 5.64
N PRO A 290 4.73 18.57 4.31
CA PRO A 290 4.65 19.66 3.34
C PRO A 290 3.23 20.25 3.23
N TRP A 291 3.09 21.50 2.82
CA TRP A 291 1.76 22.13 2.60
C TRP A 291 1.35 22.19 1.14
N GLU A 292 2.29 21.91 0.23
CA GLU A 292 2.06 21.81 -1.20
C GLU A 292 2.24 20.35 -1.61
N TRP A 293 1.23 19.83 -2.31
CA TRP A 293 1.20 18.49 -2.85
C TRP A 293 0.84 18.61 -4.33
N GLU A 294 1.59 17.91 -5.18
CA GLU A 294 1.33 17.89 -6.62
C GLU A 294 1.48 16.45 -7.13
N ARG A 295 0.85 16.14 -8.27
CA ARG A 295 1.07 14.91 -8.99
C ARG A 295 0.84 15.08 -10.48
N TRP A 296 1.42 14.18 -11.25
CA TRP A 296 0.92 13.84 -12.59
C TRP A 296 0.05 12.58 -12.46
N ILE A 297 -1.10 12.51 -13.12
CA ILE A 297 -1.94 11.31 -13.07
C ILE A 297 -1.33 10.25 -13.99
N PRO A 298 -1.24 8.96 -13.59
CA PRO A 298 -1.76 8.34 -12.37
C PRO A 298 -0.69 8.08 -11.29
N SER A 299 0.22 9.02 -11.03
CA SER A 299 1.20 8.90 -9.93
C SER A 299 0.59 9.31 -8.57
N PRO A 300 1.19 8.87 -7.43
CA PRO A 300 0.72 9.33 -6.12
C PRO A 300 1.20 10.77 -5.85
N PRO A 301 0.47 11.55 -5.03
CA PRO A 301 0.89 12.89 -4.63
C PRO A 301 2.29 12.94 -4.01
N MET A 302 3.07 13.93 -4.44
CA MET A 302 4.41 14.22 -3.95
C MET A 302 4.41 15.54 -3.19
N GLY A 303 5.13 15.54 -2.07
CA GLY A 303 5.27 16.68 -1.20
C GLY A 303 6.33 17.65 -1.67
N PHE A 304 5.93 18.86 -2.01
CA PHE A 304 6.84 19.96 -2.33
C PHE A 304 6.93 20.91 -1.14
N SER A 305 8.15 21.11 -0.65
CA SER A 305 8.41 22.01 0.47
C SER A 305 9.26 23.17 0.01
N SER A 306 8.80 24.37 0.28
CA SER A 306 9.59 25.58 0.17
C SER A 306 10.83 25.52 1.08
N TRP A 307 11.88 26.25 0.70
CA TRP A 307 13.15 26.24 1.45
C TRP A 307 12.98 26.69 2.91
N TRP A 308 12.06 27.63 3.19
CA TRP A 308 11.83 28.14 4.55
C TRP A 308 11.11 27.11 5.43
N LEU A 309 10.26 26.26 4.84
CA LEU A 309 9.60 25.16 5.56
C LEU A 309 10.62 24.08 5.93
N ILE A 310 11.53 23.77 5.00
CA ILE A 310 12.66 22.86 5.26
C ILE A 310 13.55 23.44 6.37
N ALA A 311 13.88 24.73 6.31
CA ALA A 311 14.67 25.41 7.34
C ALA A 311 13.98 25.38 8.72
N ALA A 312 12.67 25.66 8.77
CA ALA A 312 11.88 25.57 9.99
C ALA A 312 11.85 24.13 10.56
N GLY A 313 11.69 23.13 9.70
CA GLY A 313 11.80 21.72 10.07
C GLY A 313 13.15 21.38 10.69
N TRP A 314 14.25 21.80 10.05
CA TRP A 314 15.59 21.57 10.59
C TRP A 314 15.81 22.28 11.94
N LEU A 315 15.29 23.50 12.13
CA LEU A 315 15.34 24.19 13.41
C LEU A 315 14.60 23.41 14.51
N VAL A 316 13.44 22.82 14.21
CA VAL A 316 12.70 21.98 15.16
C VAL A 316 13.43 20.67 15.46
N VAL A 317 13.97 20.00 14.45
CA VAL A 317 14.74 18.76 14.61
C VAL A 317 16.01 18.99 15.43
N ILE A 318 16.83 19.97 15.03
CA ILE A 318 18.09 20.31 15.71
C ILE A 318 17.81 20.84 17.12
N GLY A 319 16.81 21.72 17.27
CA GLY A 319 16.40 22.26 18.57
C GLY A 319 15.90 21.16 19.52
N GLY A 320 15.11 20.21 19.03
CA GLY A 320 14.63 19.05 19.78
C GLY A 320 15.78 18.12 20.21
N ILE A 321 16.71 17.83 19.31
CA ILE A 321 17.94 17.06 19.59
C ILE A 321 18.78 17.78 20.66
N GLY A 322 19.05 19.08 20.47
CA GLY A 322 19.81 19.89 21.41
C GLY A 322 19.17 19.94 22.80
N TYR A 323 17.85 20.15 22.86
CA TYR A 323 17.10 20.12 24.11
C TYR A 323 17.12 18.75 24.79
N ALA A 324 17.01 17.65 24.03
CA ALA A 324 17.09 16.30 24.58
C ALA A 324 18.49 15.97 25.12
N LEU A 325 19.55 16.39 24.43
CA LEU A 325 20.94 16.24 24.87
C LEU A 325 21.22 17.07 26.12
N TYR A 326 20.68 18.29 26.18
CA TYR A 326 20.82 19.19 27.32
C TYR A 326 20.04 18.71 28.55
N SER A 327 18.79 18.30 28.39
CA SER A 327 17.89 18.02 29.50
C SER A 327 17.99 16.60 30.08
N ARG A 328 18.41 15.62 29.27
CA ARG A 328 18.39 14.19 29.62
C ARG A 328 19.78 13.55 29.57
N ARG A 329 20.04 12.64 30.51
CA ARG A 329 21.23 11.78 30.48
C ARG A 329 21.00 10.65 29.47
N ARG A 330 22.07 10.25 28.77
CA ARG A 330 22.09 9.13 27.81
C ARG A 330 21.13 9.24 26.62
N SER A 331 20.49 10.40 26.41
CA SER A 331 19.63 10.67 25.25
C SER A 331 20.35 10.57 23.91
N GLY A 332 21.67 10.81 23.87
CA GLY A 332 22.48 10.63 22.65
C GLY A 332 22.41 9.23 22.06
N TRP A 333 22.29 8.17 22.87
CA TRP A 333 22.10 6.81 22.39
C TRP A 333 20.76 6.61 21.69
N VAL A 334 19.71 7.22 22.24
CA VAL A 334 18.37 7.17 21.64
C VAL A 334 18.35 7.95 20.33
N ILE A 335 18.94 9.14 20.31
CA ILE A 335 19.03 9.99 19.11
C ILE A 335 19.83 9.29 18.01
N GLY A 336 20.97 8.69 18.35
CA GLY A 336 21.76 7.90 17.41
C GLY A 336 21.00 6.72 16.83
N ALA A 337 20.19 6.01 17.63
CA ALA A 337 19.36 4.92 17.15
C ALA A 337 18.23 5.40 16.22
N VAL A 338 17.56 6.51 16.55
CA VAL A 338 16.52 7.10 15.69
C VAL A 338 17.11 7.57 14.36
N ILE A 339 18.24 8.29 14.39
CA ILE A 339 18.94 8.72 13.17
C ILE A 339 19.40 7.50 12.37
N GLY A 340 19.95 6.48 13.03
CA GLY A 340 20.36 5.23 12.38
C GLY A 340 19.19 4.55 11.66
N TYR A 341 18.02 4.46 12.30
CA TYR A 341 16.83 3.91 11.64
C TYR A 341 16.41 4.75 10.44
N VAL A 342 16.22 6.05 10.65
CA VAL A 342 15.69 6.97 9.64
C VAL A 342 16.63 7.10 8.44
N ALA A 343 17.95 7.14 8.65
CA ALA A 343 18.91 7.36 7.57
C ALA A 343 19.44 6.05 6.96
N VAL A 344 19.73 5.03 7.77
CA VAL A 344 20.42 3.82 7.30
C VAL A 344 19.43 2.75 6.86
N LEU A 345 18.33 2.55 7.60
CA LEU A 345 17.38 1.47 7.28
C LEU A 345 16.45 1.80 6.10
N GLN A 346 16.51 3.01 5.57
CA GLN A 346 15.92 3.34 4.27
C GLN A 346 16.80 2.92 3.08
N LEU A 347 18.11 2.67 3.27
CA LEU A 347 19.02 2.35 2.17
C LEU A 347 18.61 1.10 1.39
N PRO A 348 18.32 -0.06 2.00
CA PRO A 348 17.96 -1.26 1.23
C PRO A 348 16.65 -1.08 0.45
N LEU A 349 15.69 -0.36 1.03
CA LEU A 349 14.41 -0.07 0.41
C LEU A 349 14.56 0.86 -0.80
N LEU A 350 15.36 1.92 -0.67
CA LEU A 350 15.55 2.87 -1.77
C LEU A 350 16.51 2.32 -2.83
N TRP A 351 17.44 1.44 -2.43
CA TRP A 351 18.30 0.69 -3.35
C TRP A 351 17.47 -0.11 -4.36
N SER A 352 16.49 -0.89 -3.90
CA SER A 352 15.61 -1.67 -4.77
C SER A 352 14.70 -0.83 -5.68
N ARG A 353 14.67 0.49 -5.45
CA ARG A 353 13.90 1.45 -6.23
C ARG A 353 14.79 2.33 -7.13
N THR A 354 16.10 2.09 -7.19
CA THR A 354 16.99 2.82 -8.11
C THR A 354 17.08 2.16 -9.48
N SER A 355 17.18 3.01 -10.50
CA SER A 355 17.49 2.69 -11.90
C SER A 355 17.91 3.99 -12.61
N GLU A 356 18.55 3.92 -13.78
CA GLU A 356 18.99 5.10 -14.55
C GLU A 356 17.88 6.16 -14.71
N ASN A 357 16.61 5.73 -14.80
CA ASN A 357 15.44 6.57 -15.04
C ASN A 357 14.59 6.85 -13.78
N THR A 358 15.04 6.48 -12.58
CA THR A 358 14.27 6.74 -11.35
C THR A 358 14.29 8.22 -10.97
N ALA A 359 13.10 8.84 -10.95
CA ALA A 359 12.89 10.21 -10.50
C ALA A 359 13.11 10.35 -8.98
N LEU A 360 13.79 11.43 -8.56
CA LEU A 360 14.06 11.68 -7.13
C LEU A 360 12.78 12.03 -6.35
N GLU A 361 11.77 12.52 -7.05
CA GLU A 361 10.44 12.85 -6.55
C GLU A 361 9.74 11.64 -5.92
N LEU A 362 10.14 10.42 -6.28
CA LEU A 362 9.68 9.19 -5.63
C LEU A 362 9.85 9.24 -4.09
N ALA A 363 10.97 9.81 -3.62
CA ALA A 363 11.25 9.96 -2.19
C ALA A 363 10.37 11.01 -1.49
N GLN A 364 9.68 11.87 -2.26
CA GLN A 364 8.75 12.89 -1.77
C GLN A 364 7.29 12.43 -1.72
N THR A 365 7.00 11.18 -2.06
CA THR A 365 5.66 10.60 -1.89
C THR A 365 5.32 10.32 -0.42
N LEU A 366 6.30 10.40 0.49
CA LEU A 366 6.23 10.09 1.93
C LEU A 366 5.75 8.65 2.26
N ARG A 367 5.38 7.82 1.27
CA ARG A 367 4.80 6.47 1.46
C ARG A 367 5.73 5.49 2.18
N TYR A 368 7.03 5.77 2.22
CA TYR A 368 8.05 4.95 2.88
C TYR A 368 8.35 5.36 4.33
N LEU A 369 7.75 6.45 4.82
CA LEU A 369 8.00 7.04 6.13
C LEU A 369 7.05 6.66 7.29
N PRO A 370 5.95 5.89 7.15
CA PRO A 370 5.07 5.61 8.29
C PRO A 370 5.75 4.96 9.49
N ASP A 371 6.68 4.03 9.27
CA ASP A 371 7.47 3.40 10.33
C ASP A 371 8.47 4.37 10.96
N SER A 372 9.02 5.32 10.18
CA SER A 372 9.86 6.38 10.73
C SER A 372 9.11 7.27 11.71
N ALA A 373 7.82 7.57 11.45
CA ALA A 373 6.97 8.31 12.39
C ALA A 373 6.81 7.58 13.73
N LEU A 374 6.60 6.26 13.68
CA LEU A 374 6.56 5.41 14.88
C LEU A 374 7.89 5.44 15.64
N ILE A 375 9.02 5.27 14.95
CA ILE A 375 10.35 5.26 15.59
C ILE A 375 10.69 6.61 16.24
N ILE A 376 10.32 7.73 15.61
CA ILE A 376 10.49 9.07 16.21
C ILE A 376 9.64 9.19 17.49
N ALA A 377 8.39 8.72 17.48
CA ALA A 377 7.54 8.73 18.67
C ALA A 377 8.09 7.84 19.81
N VAL A 378 8.61 6.66 19.47
CA VAL A 378 9.27 5.75 20.41
C VAL A 378 10.54 6.38 21.00
N GLY A 379 11.37 6.98 20.15
CA GLY A 379 12.58 7.70 20.59
C GLY A 379 12.24 8.85 21.53
N ALA A 380 11.22 9.64 21.22
CA ALA A 380 10.74 10.70 22.09
C ALA A 380 10.21 10.15 23.44
N ALA A 381 9.49 9.03 23.45
CA ALA A 381 9.05 8.38 24.70
C ALA A 381 10.24 7.86 25.53
N LEU A 382 11.26 7.27 24.91
CA LEU A 382 12.49 6.86 25.58
C LEU A 382 13.23 8.06 26.17
N ILE A 383 13.36 9.17 25.44
CA ILE A 383 13.94 10.43 25.95
C ILE A 383 13.12 10.98 27.13
N LEU A 384 11.79 10.89 27.10
CA LEU A 384 10.94 11.28 28.23
C LEU A 384 11.17 10.40 29.47
N ALA A 385 11.44 9.11 29.28
CA ALA A 385 11.75 8.14 30.33
C ALA A 385 13.18 8.31 30.88
N ALA A 386 14.11 8.88 30.11
CA ALA A 386 15.50 9.05 30.49
C ALA A 386 15.70 9.92 31.77
N PRO A 387 16.72 9.64 32.60
CA PRO A 387 17.04 10.45 33.77
C PRO A 387 17.34 11.91 33.40
N ARG A 388 16.94 12.87 34.26
CA ARG A 388 17.23 14.30 34.07
C ARG A 388 18.68 14.63 34.46
N ARG A 389 19.30 15.61 33.81
CA ARG A 389 20.61 16.17 34.24
C ARG A 389 20.41 17.17 35.39
N MET A 390 21.33 17.20 36.37
CA MET A 390 21.28 18.12 37.54
C MET A 390 21.26 19.60 37.14
N GLN A 391 22.12 20.03 36.20
CA GLN A 391 22.12 21.41 35.68
C GLN A 391 20.77 21.85 35.11
N ALA A 392 20.07 20.94 34.42
CA ALA A 392 18.73 21.22 33.92
C ALA A 392 17.68 21.28 35.04
N SER A 393 17.87 20.56 36.15
CA SER A 393 16.97 20.66 37.31
C SER A 393 17.11 21.98 38.06
N GLU A 394 18.32 22.55 38.16
CA GLU A 394 18.57 23.83 38.82
C GLU A 394 17.99 25.01 38.03
N ILE A 395 18.20 25.04 36.71
CA ILE A 395 17.65 26.08 35.81
C ILE A 395 16.12 25.94 35.66
N SER A 396 15.57 24.73 35.79
CA SER A 396 14.12 24.50 35.70
C SER A 396 13.33 25.16 36.83
N GLY A 397 13.93 25.57 37.95
CA GLY A 397 13.24 26.32 39.01
C GLY A 397 12.65 27.66 38.53
N VAL A 398 13.29 28.32 37.56
CA VAL A 398 12.90 29.65 37.05
C VAL A 398 12.19 29.58 35.68
N GLY A 399 12.55 28.61 34.83
CA GLY A 399 11.99 28.42 33.48
C GLY A 399 10.84 27.39 33.35
N SER A 400 10.59 26.53 34.35
CA SER A 400 9.65 25.40 34.21
C SER A 400 8.18 25.79 34.05
N ARG A 401 7.77 27.03 34.39
CA ARG A 401 6.36 27.45 34.24
C ARG A 401 5.92 27.54 32.78
N TRP A 402 6.85 27.85 31.86
CA TRP A 402 6.54 28.06 30.44
C TRP A 402 6.70 26.80 29.58
N VAL A 403 7.47 25.80 30.02
CA VAL A 403 7.73 24.58 29.23
C VAL A 403 6.45 23.82 28.90
N ARG A 404 5.52 23.72 29.86
CA ARG A 404 4.23 23.03 29.66
C ARG A 404 3.32 23.77 28.67
N PRO A 405 2.99 25.06 28.85
CA PRO A 405 2.14 25.77 27.90
C PRO A 405 2.79 25.84 26.51
N VAL A 406 4.11 26.05 26.41
CA VAL A 406 4.82 26.04 25.12
C VAL A 406 4.70 24.67 24.44
N ALA A 407 4.88 23.55 25.16
CA ALA A 407 4.72 22.23 24.59
C ALA A 407 3.29 21.95 24.12
N VAL A 408 2.27 22.41 24.87
CA VAL A 408 0.86 22.31 24.47
C VAL A 408 0.60 23.12 23.21
N VAL A 409 0.99 24.39 23.18
CA VAL A 409 0.81 25.28 22.01
C VAL A 409 1.55 24.73 20.80
N ALA A 410 2.80 24.27 20.95
CA ALA A 410 3.55 23.65 19.87
C ALA A 410 2.90 22.37 19.35
N THR A 411 2.34 21.54 20.24
CA THR A 411 1.62 20.32 19.84
C THR A 411 0.34 20.66 19.08
N LEU A 412 -0.44 21.64 19.55
CA LEU A 412 -1.66 22.09 18.87
C LEU A 412 -1.35 22.75 17.52
N ALA A 413 -0.30 23.56 17.45
CA ALA A 413 0.16 24.16 16.20
C ALA A 413 0.64 23.10 15.20
N PHE A 414 1.38 22.08 15.68
CA PHE A 414 1.77 20.93 14.87
C PHE A 414 0.56 20.16 14.33
N ILE A 415 -0.45 19.90 15.17
CA ILE A 415 -1.69 19.22 14.74
C ILE A 415 -2.39 20.06 13.67
N ALA A 416 -2.59 21.37 13.91
CA ALA A 416 -3.22 22.25 12.95
C ALA A 416 -2.46 22.30 11.61
N SER A 417 -1.14 22.45 11.65
CA SER A 417 -0.26 22.42 10.48
C SER A 417 -0.37 21.09 9.71
N SER A 418 -0.37 19.97 10.43
CA SER A 418 -0.48 18.64 9.83
C SER A 418 -1.86 18.38 9.22
N LEU A 419 -2.92 18.93 9.81
CA LEU A 419 -4.27 18.88 9.23
C LEU A 419 -4.35 19.70 7.94
N VAL A 420 -3.69 20.86 7.87
CA VAL A 420 -3.57 21.62 6.60
C VAL A 420 -2.87 20.78 5.54
N SER A 421 -1.72 20.17 5.86
CA SER A 421 -1.04 19.24 4.95
C SER A 421 -1.93 18.09 4.51
N THR A 422 -2.68 17.49 5.44
CA THR A 422 -3.59 16.36 5.18
C THR A 422 -4.75 16.75 4.25
N VAL A 423 -5.33 17.95 4.45
CA VAL A 423 -6.40 18.46 3.58
C VAL A 423 -5.87 18.70 2.17
N ARG A 424 -4.69 19.33 2.03
CA ARG A 424 -4.05 19.57 0.73
C ARG A 424 -3.70 18.27 0.01
N PHE A 425 -3.16 17.29 0.73
CA PHE A 425 -2.96 15.94 0.20
C PHE A 425 -4.27 15.32 -0.29
N SER A 426 -5.36 15.45 0.48
CA SER A 426 -6.67 14.89 0.10
C SER A 426 -7.26 15.54 -1.15
N ASP A 427 -7.05 16.83 -1.33
CA ASP A 427 -7.50 17.54 -2.53
C ASP A 427 -6.76 17.03 -3.76
N GLU A 428 -5.44 16.85 -3.65
CA GLU A 428 -4.64 16.28 -4.74
C GLU A 428 -5.01 14.81 -4.97
N TRP A 429 -5.09 13.97 -3.93
CA TRP A 429 -5.46 12.55 -4.05
C TRP A 429 -6.83 12.33 -4.70
N ARG A 430 -7.81 13.20 -4.42
CA ARG A 430 -9.16 13.09 -5.00
C ARG A 430 -9.20 13.46 -6.48
N ASN A 431 -8.24 14.23 -6.99
CA ASN A 431 -8.16 14.65 -8.39
C ASN A 431 -7.79 13.51 -9.36
N ASP A 432 -8.49 12.38 -9.27
CA ASP A 432 -8.18 11.12 -9.94
C ASP A 432 -9.41 10.60 -10.72
N PRO A 433 -9.28 10.21 -12.00
CA PRO A 433 -10.42 9.77 -12.80
C PRO A 433 -10.88 8.35 -12.44
N THR A 434 -10.05 7.53 -11.77
CA THR A 434 -10.29 6.11 -11.54
C THR A 434 -11.63 5.85 -10.85
N ALA A 435 -11.99 6.66 -9.85
CA ALA A 435 -13.24 6.49 -9.11
C ALA A 435 -14.48 6.59 -10.02
N ASN A 436 -14.52 7.62 -10.88
CA ASN A 436 -15.62 7.83 -11.80
C ASN A 436 -15.60 6.78 -12.90
N TYR A 437 -14.41 6.49 -13.45
CA TYR A 437 -14.21 5.46 -14.45
C TYR A 437 -14.78 4.10 -14.01
N LEU A 438 -14.39 3.62 -12.82
CA LEU A 438 -14.86 2.32 -12.30
C LEU A 438 -16.37 2.30 -12.07
N SER A 439 -16.94 3.41 -11.58
CA SER A 439 -18.38 3.54 -11.32
C SER A 439 -19.19 3.50 -12.62
N ASN A 440 -18.77 4.28 -13.61
CA ASN A 440 -19.40 4.35 -14.92
C ASN A 440 -19.26 3.02 -15.66
N ALA A 441 -18.06 2.43 -15.64
CA ALA A 441 -17.77 1.15 -16.28
C ALA A 441 -18.64 0.03 -15.71
N ARG A 442 -18.77 -0.07 -14.39
CA ARG A 442 -19.68 -1.06 -13.76
C ARG A 442 -21.12 -0.88 -14.25
N THR A 443 -21.60 0.35 -14.35
CA THR A 443 -22.97 0.64 -14.80
C THR A 443 -23.16 0.30 -16.28
N SER A 444 -22.20 0.70 -17.12
CA SER A 444 -22.22 0.47 -18.57
C SER A 444 -22.09 -1.02 -18.91
N LEU A 445 -21.18 -1.74 -18.25
CA LEU A 445 -21.02 -3.18 -18.43
C LEU A 445 -22.28 -3.95 -18.01
N ALA A 446 -22.90 -3.59 -16.88
CA ALA A 446 -24.16 -4.23 -16.47
C ALA A 446 -25.27 -4.04 -17.51
N ALA A 447 -25.34 -2.88 -18.16
CA ALA A 447 -26.31 -2.60 -19.22
C ALA A 447 -26.04 -3.39 -20.52
N ALA A 448 -24.80 -3.81 -20.77
CA ALA A 448 -24.40 -4.57 -21.96
C ALA A 448 -24.13 -6.05 -21.70
N LYS A 449 -24.59 -6.60 -20.57
CA LYS A 449 -24.30 -7.97 -20.11
C LYS A 449 -24.52 -9.09 -21.15
N ASP A 450 -25.47 -8.90 -22.06
CA ASP A 450 -25.85 -9.90 -23.07
C ASP A 450 -25.09 -9.72 -24.41
N THR A 451 -24.16 -8.77 -24.49
CA THR A 451 -23.33 -8.51 -25.67
C THR A 451 -21.90 -8.93 -25.38
N PRO A 452 -21.36 -9.99 -26.02
CA PRO A 452 -19.95 -10.34 -25.88
C PRO A 452 -19.06 -9.15 -26.21
N MET A 453 -17.94 -9.04 -25.51
CA MET A 453 -17.07 -7.88 -25.62
C MET A 453 -15.61 -8.33 -25.71
N VAL A 454 -14.89 -7.75 -26.68
CA VAL A 454 -13.45 -7.99 -26.82
C VAL A 454 -12.67 -7.27 -25.72
N ASP A 455 -11.58 -7.88 -25.28
CA ASP A 455 -10.75 -7.31 -24.24
C ASP A 455 -9.94 -6.13 -24.76
N HIS A 456 -9.68 -5.14 -23.93
CA HIS A 456 -8.89 -3.97 -24.31
C HIS A 456 -8.29 -3.30 -23.06
N PRO A 457 -7.20 -2.53 -23.22
CA PRO A 457 -6.55 -1.89 -22.09
C PRO A 457 -7.41 -0.78 -21.51
N LEU A 458 -7.28 -0.60 -20.19
CA LEU A 458 -7.78 0.56 -19.46
C LEU A 458 -7.10 1.85 -19.95
N PRO A 459 -7.73 3.03 -19.74
CA PRO A 459 -7.10 4.32 -20.04
C PRO A 459 -5.79 4.52 -19.27
N LEU A 460 -4.85 5.24 -19.89
CA LEU A 460 -3.54 5.55 -19.30
C LEU A 460 -3.63 6.30 -17.96
N LEU A 461 -4.71 7.06 -17.78
CA LEU A 461 -4.98 7.81 -16.54
C LEU A 461 -5.53 6.94 -15.41
N VAL A 462 -5.86 5.66 -15.67
CA VAL A 462 -6.38 4.70 -14.69
C VAL A 462 -5.30 3.68 -14.34
N LEU A 463 -4.78 2.96 -15.34
CA LEU A 463 -3.73 1.96 -15.13
C LEU A 463 -2.86 1.81 -16.38
N LEU A 464 -1.54 2.02 -16.22
CA LEU A 464 -0.61 2.07 -17.35
C LEU A 464 -0.31 0.67 -17.93
N PRO A 465 0.11 0.58 -19.20
CA PRO A 465 0.44 -0.69 -19.88
C PRO A 465 1.53 -1.52 -19.21
N VAL A 466 2.38 -0.93 -18.37
CA VAL A 466 3.39 -1.66 -17.58
C VAL A 466 2.77 -2.69 -16.64
N ALA A 467 1.48 -2.54 -16.30
CA ALA A 467 0.74 -3.47 -15.48
C ALA A 467 0.10 -4.63 -16.27
N TYR A 468 0.39 -4.77 -17.58
CA TYR A 468 -0.10 -5.89 -18.39
C TYR A 468 0.27 -7.25 -17.74
N PRO A 469 -0.65 -8.24 -17.72
CA PRO A 469 -1.99 -8.23 -18.33
C PRO A 469 -3.08 -7.57 -17.48
N TYR A 470 -2.78 -7.15 -16.25
CA TYR A 470 -3.79 -6.64 -15.31
C TYR A 470 -4.30 -5.23 -15.61
N ASN A 471 -3.76 -4.58 -16.65
CA ASN A 471 -4.32 -3.34 -17.20
C ASN A 471 -5.48 -3.58 -18.19
N GLN A 472 -5.91 -4.83 -18.40
CA GLN A 472 -7.03 -5.15 -19.30
C GLN A 472 -8.38 -5.07 -18.58
N VAL A 473 -9.43 -4.71 -19.32
CA VAL A 473 -10.81 -4.63 -18.82
C VAL A 473 -11.29 -5.98 -18.30
N SER A 474 -10.96 -7.09 -18.99
CA SER A 474 -11.34 -8.43 -18.56
C SER A 474 -10.78 -8.80 -17.17
N LYS A 475 -9.61 -8.26 -16.81
CA LYS A 475 -8.95 -8.53 -15.53
C LYS A 475 -9.60 -7.72 -14.42
N VAL A 476 -9.70 -6.41 -14.59
CA VAL A 476 -10.22 -5.53 -13.53
C VAL A 476 -11.71 -5.74 -13.27
N PHE A 477 -12.50 -6.00 -14.31
CA PHE A 477 -13.94 -6.19 -14.21
C PHE A 477 -14.37 -7.66 -14.18
N GLY A 478 -13.44 -8.62 -14.30
CA GLY A 478 -13.74 -10.05 -14.39
C GLY A 478 -14.54 -10.61 -13.21
N GLY A 479 -14.34 -10.07 -12.01
CA GLY A 479 -15.09 -10.46 -10.81
C GLY A 479 -16.53 -9.93 -10.73
N LEU A 480 -16.97 -9.05 -11.64
CA LEU A 480 -18.36 -8.58 -11.65
C LEU A 480 -19.31 -9.69 -12.13
N SER A 481 -20.48 -9.79 -11.48
CA SER A 481 -21.55 -10.71 -11.89
C SER A 481 -22.41 -10.17 -13.04
N GLU A 482 -22.66 -8.87 -13.05
CA GLU A 482 -23.42 -8.18 -14.10
C GLU A 482 -22.45 -7.49 -15.06
N ARG A 483 -22.01 -8.22 -16.08
CA ARG A 483 -21.08 -7.74 -17.10
C ARG A 483 -21.19 -8.56 -18.39
N PRO A 484 -20.65 -8.09 -19.52
CA PRO A 484 -20.43 -8.88 -20.71
C PRO A 484 -19.58 -10.12 -20.43
N GLU A 485 -19.76 -11.14 -21.27
CA GLU A 485 -18.71 -12.13 -21.48
C GLU A 485 -17.53 -11.44 -22.19
N PHE A 486 -16.39 -11.39 -21.52
CA PHE A 486 -15.14 -10.96 -22.14
C PHE A 486 -14.57 -12.14 -22.91
N GLY A 487 -14.49 -11.99 -24.23
CA GLY A 487 -14.10 -13.07 -25.13
C GLY A 487 -13.30 -12.57 -26.32
N GLU A 488 -12.94 -13.49 -27.19
CA GLU A 488 -12.12 -13.20 -28.37
C GLU A 488 -12.95 -12.70 -29.56
N TRP A 489 -14.27 -12.55 -29.42
CA TRP A 489 -15.12 -12.04 -30.50
C TRP A 489 -16.34 -11.26 -30.01
N THR A 490 -16.91 -10.46 -30.91
CA THR A 490 -18.20 -9.80 -30.72
C THR A 490 -18.88 -9.52 -32.06
N ASP A 491 -20.21 -9.46 -32.10
CA ASP A 491 -20.98 -8.96 -33.24
C ASP A 491 -21.20 -7.43 -33.18
N LYS A 492 -20.83 -6.80 -32.06
CA LYS A 492 -20.98 -5.36 -31.83
C LYS A 492 -19.74 -4.81 -31.13
N LEU A 493 -18.83 -4.22 -31.91
CA LEU A 493 -17.60 -3.66 -31.38
C LEU A 493 -17.86 -2.41 -30.53
N GLN A 494 -17.57 -2.54 -29.23
CA GLN A 494 -17.67 -1.45 -28.26
C GLN A 494 -16.45 -1.49 -27.32
N VAL A 495 -16.07 -0.34 -26.79
CA VAL A 495 -15.01 -0.19 -25.77
C VAL A 495 -15.50 0.69 -24.64
N LEU A 496 -14.84 0.62 -23.49
CA LEU A 496 -15.00 1.63 -22.45
C LEU A 496 -14.16 2.85 -22.83
N ASP A 497 -14.78 4.03 -22.88
CA ASP A 497 -14.06 5.26 -23.12
C ASP A 497 -13.28 5.75 -21.88
N ASP A 498 -12.60 6.90 -21.98
CA ASP A 498 -11.81 7.46 -20.88
C ASP A 498 -12.62 7.77 -19.61
N ASN A 499 -13.95 7.86 -19.70
CA ASN A 499 -14.86 8.08 -18.58
C ASN A 499 -15.47 6.77 -18.05
N GLY A 500 -15.20 5.63 -18.68
CA GLY A 500 -15.79 4.34 -18.34
C GLY A 500 -17.17 4.12 -18.95
N ASP A 501 -17.56 4.90 -19.96
CA ASP A 501 -18.83 4.69 -20.65
C ASP A 501 -18.64 3.81 -21.89
N LEU A 502 -19.59 2.91 -22.17
CA LEU A 502 -19.52 2.10 -23.38
C LEU A 502 -19.75 2.97 -24.62
N ALA A 503 -18.75 3.01 -25.50
CA ALA A 503 -18.78 3.73 -26.76
C ALA A 503 -18.64 2.76 -27.94
N PRO A 504 -19.26 3.04 -29.10
CA PRO A 504 -18.96 2.35 -30.34
C PRO A 504 -17.47 2.43 -30.67
N ALA A 505 -16.93 1.35 -31.21
CA ALA A 505 -15.54 1.26 -31.62
C ALA A 505 -15.40 0.75 -33.05
N GLU A 506 -14.25 1.05 -33.63
CA GLU A 506 -13.84 0.63 -34.96
C GLU A 506 -12.44 0.00 -34.91
N VAL A 507 -12.13 -0.76 -35.95
CA VAL A 507 -10.79 -1.34 -36.14
C VAL A 507 -10.00 -0.43 -37.06
N THR A 508 -8.85 0.03 -36.59
CA THR A 508 -7.90 0.79 -37.41
C THR A 508 -7.45 -0.05 -38.62
N GLN A 509 -7.22 0.60 -39.76
CA GLN A 509 -6.74 -0.11 -40.94
C GLN A 509 -5.20 -0.19 -40.92
N ARG A 510 -4.65 -1.10 -40.12
CA ARG A 510 -3.22 -1.45 -40.23
C ARG A 510 -2.98 -2.32 -41.44
N ARG A 511 -3.85 -3.29 -41.67
CA ARG A 511 -3.94 -4.09 -42.89
C ARG A 511 -5.38 -4.23 -43.34
N SER A 512 -5.54 -4.61 -44.59
CA SER A 512 -6.83 -4.96 -45.18
C SER A 512 -6.73 -6.14 -46.13
N THR A 513 -7.88 -6.72 -46.44
CA THR A 513 -8.04 -7.76 -47.46
C THR A 513 -8.89 -7.21 -48.61
N GLU A 514 -8.70 -7.75 -49.80
CA GLU A 514 -9.67 -7.56 -50.87
C GLU A 514 -10.95 -8.34 -50.57
N ALA A 515 -12.09 -7.86 -51.06
CA ALA A 515 -13.34 -8.62 -50.97
C ALA A 515 -13.26 -9.87 -51.86
N GLY A 516 -13.92 -10.96 -51.44
CA GLY A 516 -13.97 -12.18 -52.25
C GLY A 516 -14.71 -11.98 -53.58
N ASP A 517 -14.43 -12.84 -54.55
CA ASP A 517 -14.99 -12.75 -55.92
C ASP A 517 -16.49 -13.06 -56.03
N GLY A 518 -17.11 -13.53 -54.94
CA GLY A 518 -18.53 -13.87 -54.88
C GLY A 518 -19.44 -12.68 -54.54
N ALA A 519 -20.63 -13.00 -54.05
CA ALA A 519 -21.62 -12.03 -53.62
C ALA A 519 -22.55 -12.65 -52.55
N CYS A 520 -23.36 -11.84 -51.87
CA CYS A 520 -24.26 -12.34 -50.82
C CYS A 520 -25.25 -13.41 -51.30
N ASP A 521 -25.67 -13.38 -52.57
CA ASP A 521 -26.54 -14.38 -53.19
C ASP A 521 -25.77 -15.56 -53.84
N ARG A 522 -24.43 -15.47 -53.88
CA ARG A 522 -23.51 -16.47 -54.45
C ARG A 522 -22.23 -16.55 -53.60
N PRO A 523 -22.32 -17.10 -52.38
CA PRO A 523 -21.18 -17.20 -51.46
C PRO A 523 -20.09 -18.13 -52.00
N GLU A 524 -18.84 -17.68 -51.94
CA GLU A 524 -17.67 -18.37 -52.48
C GLU A 524 -16.93 -19.26 -51.45
N VAL A 525 -17.00 -18.93 -50.16
CA VAL A 525 -16.28 -19.64 -49.10
C VAL A 525 -17.12 -20.83 -48.60
N THR A 526 -16.80 -22.02 -49.12
CA THR A 526 -17.46 -23.30 -48.76
C THR A 526 -16.54 -24.28 -48.03
N GLY A 527 -15.27 -23.90 -47.84
CA GLY A 527 -14.23 -24.70 -47.18
C GLY A 527 -13.08 -23.80 -46.68
N PRO A 528 -11.98 -24.38 -46.19
CA PRO A 528 -10.82 -23.61 -45.72
C PRO A 528 -10.23 -22.74 -46.84
N VAL A 529 -9.98 -21.47 -46.55
CA VAL A 529 -9.38 -20.50 -47.47
C VAL A 529 -8.37 -19.61 -46.74
N SER A 530 -7.30 -19.21 -47.44
CA SER A 530 -6.36 -18.17 -47.02
C SER A 530 -6.63 -16.90 -47.82
N ILE A 531 -6.86 -15.79 -47.14
CA ILE A 531 -7.13 -14.48 -47.75
C ILE A 531 -5.87 -13.63 -47.61
N GLY A 532 -5.32 -13.17 -48.73
CA GLY A 532 -4.12 -12.32 -48.74
C GLY A 532 -4.37 -10.95 -48.11
N LEU A 533 -3.44 -10.53 -47.24
CA LEU A 533 -3.38 -9.18 -46.69
C LEU A 533 -2.62 -8.26 -47.64
N ASP A 534 -2.96 -6.96 -47.64
CA ASP A 534 -2.25 -5.90 -48.36
C ASP A 534 -0.80 -5.64 -47.88
N GLY A 535 -0.35 -6.37 -46.85
CA GLY A 535 1.02 -6.37 -46.36
C GLY A 535 1.19 -7.24 -45.11
N PRO A 536 2.44 -7.44 -44.64
CA PRO A 536 2.71 -8.31 -43.50
C PRO A 536 2.27 -7.69 -42.16
N LEU A 537 1.76 -8.51 -41.25
CA LEU A 537 1.54 -8.22 -39.83
C LEU A 537 2.73 -8.73 -39.02
N LEU A 538 3.12 -7.95 -38.00
CA LEU A 538 4.02 -8.44 -36.95
C LEU A 538 3.26 -9.29 -35.93
N GLU A 539 3.99 -10.09 -35.15
CA GLU A 539 3.45 -10.91 -34.08
C GLU A 539 2.84 -10.02 -32.98
N TRP A 540 1.51 -10.02 -32.89
CA TRP A 540 0.76 -9.17 -31.97
C TRP A 540 -0.65 -9.73 -31.72
N LEU A 541 -1.40 -9.10 -30.81
CA LEU A 541 -2.84 -9.32 -30.67
C LEU A 541 -3.60 -8.32 -31.56
N TRP A 542 -4.12 -8.79 -32.68
CA TRP A 542 -4.85 -7.99 -33.66
C TRP A 542 -6.36 -8.14 -33.50
N THR A 543 -7.13 -7.11 -33.82
CA THR A 543 -8.58 -7.23 -34.02
C THR A 543 -8.90 -7.20 -35.50
N VAL A 544 -9.73 -8.14 -35.96
CA VAL A 544 -10.21 -8.26 -37.34
C VAL A 544 -11.68 -7.85 -37.38
N ALA A 545 -12.01 -6.83 -38.15
CA ALA A 545 -13.39 -6.55 -38.55
C ALA A 545 -13.69 -7.30 -39.85
N LEU A 546 -14.50 -8.36 -39.75
CA LEU A 546 -14.81 -9.27 -40.84
C LEU A 546 -16.29 -9.12 -41.26
N PRO A 547 -16.59 -8.31 -42.29
CA PRO A 547 -17.92 -8.28 -42.89
C PRO A 547 -18.15 -9.56 -43.70
N TYR A 548 -19.33 -10.16 -43.56
CA TYR A 548 -19.68 -11.38 -44.27
C TYR A 548 -21.17 -11.45 -44.62
N CYS A 549 -21.49 -12.28 -45.62
CA CYS A 549 -22.85 -12.70 -45.96
C CYS A 549 -22.94 -14.22 -45.88
N ALA A 550 -23.70 -14.77 -44.93
CA ALA A 550 -23.85 -16.22 -44.76
C ALA A 550 -25.21 -16.74 -45.25
N ASN A 551 -25.24 -17.95 -45.81
CA ASN A 551 -26.48 -18.61 -46.23
C ASN A 551 -27.31 -19.20 -45.07
N THR A 552 -26.66 -19.57 -43.96
CA THR A 552 -27.27 -20.14 -42.76
C THR A 552 -26.49 -19.71 -41.53
N ASP A 553 -27.12 -19.81 -40.35
CA ASP A 553 -26.42 -19.71 -39.07
C ASP A 553 -25.40 -20.85 -38.93
N GLY A 554 -24.26 -20.58 -38.31
CA GLY A 554 -23.21 -21.57 -38.11
C GLY A 554 -21.99 -21.04 -37.37
N GLU A 555 -20.87 -21.74 -37.50
CA GLU A 555 -19.58 -21.38 -36.90
C GLU A 555 -18.50 -21.22 -37.97
N LEU A 556 -17.67 -20.20 -37.79
CA LEU A 556 -16.53 -19.85 -38.62
C LEU A 556 -15.26 -19.90 -37.76
N VAL A 557 -14.20 -20.51 -38.27
CA VAL A 557 -12.88 -20.47 -37.63
C VAL A 557 -12.02 -19.44 -38.35
N VAL A 558 -11.45 -18.50 -37.60
CA VAL A 558 -10.61 -17.42 -38.12
C VAL A 558 -9.24 -17.45 -37.43
N GLY A 559 -8.15 -17.27 -38.15
CA GLY A 559 -6.80 -17.31 -37.58
C GLY A 559 -5.77 -16.52 -38.36
N LEU A 560 -4.67 -16.19 -37.69
CA LEU A 560 -3.44 -15.66 -38.29
C LEU A 560 -2.33 -16.71 -38.15
N ALA A 561 -1.26 -16.57 -38.93
CA ALA A 561 -0.13 -17.49 -38.80
C ALA A 561 0.55 -17.31 -37.43
N GLY A 562 0.88 -18.41 -36.77
CA GLY A 562 1.58 -18.40 -35.48
C GLY A 562 0.68 -18.27 -34.24
N GLY A 563 -0.58 -17.89 -34.39
CA GLY A 563 -1.56 -17.81 -33.30
C GLY A 563 -2.57 -18.95 -33.28
N GLU A 564 -3.29 -19.08 -32.16
CA GLU A 564 -4.41 -20.01 -32.06
C GLU A 564 -5.64 -19.45 -32.80
N PRO A 565 -6.31 -20.26 -33.64
CA PRO A 565 -7.48 -19.81 -34.37
C PRO A 565 -8.72 -19.75 -33.47
N VAL A 566 -9.53 -18.71 -33.65
CA VAL A 566 -10.74 -18.45 -32.86
C VAL A 566 -11.98 -18.93 -33.61
N THR A 567 -12.89 -19.59 -32.90
CA THR A 567 -14.20 -19.99 -33.45
C THR A 567 -15.25 -18.94 -33.11
N VAL A 568 -15.93 -18.42 -34.12
CA VAL A 568 -16.95 -17.37 -33.97
C VAL A 568 -18.28 -17.81 -34.56
N PRO A 569 -19.41 -17.48 -33.93
CA PRO A 569 -20.72 -17.73 -34.52
C PRO A 569 -20.97 -16.76 -35.67
N VAL A 570 -21.63 -17.26 -36.70
CA VAL A 570 -22.11 -16.49 -37.85
C VAL A 570 -23.62 -16.63 -37.99
N ARG A 571 -24.28 -15.54 -38.40
CA ARG A 571 -25.73 -15.49 -38.62
C ARG A 571 -26.03 -15.38 -40.11
N ALA A 572 -27.12 -15.98 -40.56
CA ALA A 572 -27.59 -15.86 -41.93
C ALA A 572 -27.83 -14.39 -42.32
N GLY A 573 -27.50 -14.04 -43.57
CA GLY A 573 -27.58 -12.68 -44.09
C GLY A 573 -26.28 -11.87 -43.93
N LEU A 574 -26.37 -10.56 -44.15
CA LEU A 574 -25.26 -9.61 -44.08
C LEU A 574 -25.00 -9.17 -42.64
N HIS A 575 -23.81 -9.46 -42.13
CA HIS A 575 -23.37 -9.08 -40.78
C HIS A 575 -21.88 -8.76 -40.76
N SER A 576 -21.40 -8.28 -39.61
CA SER A 576 -19.98 -8.17 -39.31
C SER A 576 -19.68 -8.91 -38.02
N VAL A 577 -18.53 -9.58 -37.96
CA VAL A 577 -17.98 -10.12 -36.72
C VAL A 577 -16.62 -9.50 -36.48
N TYR A 578 -16.33 -9.20 -35.21
CA TYR A 578 -15.05 -8.68 -34.77
C TYR A 578 -14.34 -9.76 -33.99
N VAL A 579 -13.09 -10.07 -34.34
CA VAL A 579 -12.35 -11.20 -33.77
C VAL A 579 -10.97 -10.75 -33.34
N GLN A 580 -10.58 -11.00 -32.09
CA GLN A 580 -9.23 -10.83 -31.59
C GLN A 580 -8.41 -12.09 -31.87
N LEU A 581 -7.30 -11.92 -32.56
CA LEU A 581 -6.42 -13.00 -33.00
C LEU A 581 -4.98 -12.65 -32.62
N SER A 582 -4.30 -13.57 -31.96
CA SER A 582 -2.84 -13.54 -31.88
C SER A 582 -2.23 -13.99 -33.21
N GLY A 583 -1.03 -13.53 -33.53
CA GLY A 583 -0.26 -14.02 -34.68
C GLY A 583 0.34 -12.92 -35.55
N ALA A 584 0.91 -13.36 -36.67
CA ALA A 584 1.62 -12.55 -37.66
C ALA A 584 1.32 -13.02 -39.09
N GLY A 585 2.04 -12.45 -40.07
CA GLY A 585 2.09 -12.98 -41.43
C GLY A 585 1.32 -12.17 -42.46
N THR A 586 1.05 -12.77 -43.62
CA THR A 586 0.49 -12.09 -44.80
C THR A 586 -0.89 -12.60 -45.20
N GLU A 587 -1.48 -13.49 -44.42
CA GLU A 587 -2.74 -14.16 -44.76
C GLU A 587 -3.67 -14.23 -43.54
N LEU A 588 -4.97 -14.04 -43.77
CA LEU A 588 -6.04 -14.35 -42.83
C LEU A 588 -6.62 -15.72 -43.20
N GLN A 589 -6.57 -16.66 -42.28
CA GLN A 589 -7.11 -18.02 -42.48
C GLN A 589 -8.57 -18.04 -42.06
N VAL A 590 -9.44 -18.54 -42.92
CA VAL A 590 -10.88 -18.64 -42.67
C VAL A 590 -11.38 -20.03 -43.03
N ARG A 591 -12.18 -20.64 -42.15
CA ARG A 591 -12.71 -21.99 -42.37
C ARG A 591 -14.11 -22.15 -41.80
N PRO A 592 -15.14 -22.38 -42.64
CA PRO A 592 -16.46 -22.79 -42.18
C PRO A 592 -16.37 -24.10 -41.39
N ARG A 593 -16.99 -24.17 -40.21
CA ARG A 593 -17.04 -25.37 -39.38
C ARG A 593 -18.37 -26.10 -39.49
N THR A 594 -19.47 -25.37 -39.66
CA THR A 594 -20.80 -25.94 -39.83
C THR A 594 -20.98 -26.55 -41.22
N PRO A 595 -21.41 -27.82 -41.35
CA PRO A 595 -21.68 -28.42 -42.66
C PRO A 595 -22.74 -27.64 -43.45
N GLY A 596 -22.46 -27.33 -44.71
CA GLY A 596 -23.37 -26.59 -45.58
C GLY A 596 -23.36 -25.06 -45.40
N LEU A 597 -22.56 -24.54 -44.46
CA LEU A 597 -22.30 -23.12 -44.33
C LEU A 597 -21.45 -22.63 -45.51
N ALA A 598 -21.95 -21.62 -46.21
CA ALA A 598 -21.28 -20.92 -47.28
C ALA A 598 -21.33 -19.42 -46.99
N LEU A 599 -20.19 -18.73 -47.12
CA LEU A 599 -20.09 -17.29 -46.86
C LEU A 599 -19.48 -16.55 -48.04
N HIS A 600 -19.95 -15.32 -48.27
CA HIS A 600 -19.20 -14.29 -48.97
C HIS A 600 -18.47 -13.43 -47.95
N ILE A 601 -17.18 -13.17 -48.16
CA ILE A 601 -16.37 -12.35 -47.26
C ILE A 601 -16.10 -11.00 -47.92
N GLY A 602 -16.53 -9.92 -47.27
CA GLY A 602 -16.21 -8.56 -47.70
C GLY A 602 -14.78 -8.16 -47.34
N SER A 603 -14.38 -6.94 -47.72
CA SER A 603 -13.06 -6.41 -47.35
C SER A 603 -12.93 -6.29 -45.82
N ALA A 604 -12.09 -7.14 -45.24
CA ALA A 604 -11.79 -7.13 -43.82
C ALA A 604 -10.73 -6.09 -43.47
N ARG A 605 -10.84 -5.50 -42.27
CA ARG A 605 -9.82 -4.60 -41.70
C ARG A 605 -9.16 -5.28 -40.51
N ILE A 606 -7.85 -5.15 -40.41
CA ILE A 606 -7.07 -5.70 -39.30
C ILE A 606 -6.27 -4.57 -38.66
N GLY A 607 -6.37 -4.45 -37.34
CA GLY A 607 -5.65 -3.44 -36.58
C GLY A 607 -6.03 -3.42 -35.10
N GLU A 608 -5.81 -2.27 -34.48
CA GLU A 608 -6.16 -1.99 -33.08
C GLU A 608 -7.59 -1.47 -32.99
N VAL A 609 -8.26 -1.77 -31.87
CA VAL A 609 -9.58 -1.22 -31.54
C VAL A 609 -9.41 0.23 -31.10
N VAL A 610 -10.17 1.13 -31.72
CA VAL A 610 -10.23 2.54 -31.36
C VAL A 610 -11.66 2.99 -31.19
N ARG A 611 -11.90 3.89 -30.25
CA ARG A 611 -13.19 4.55 -30.08
C ARG A 611 -13.55 5.36 -31.34
N VAL A 612 -14.81 5.33 -31.74
CA VAL A 612 -15.33 6.26 -32.76
C VAL A 612 -15.39 7.69 -32.18
N PRO A 613 -14.86 8.71 -32.89
CA PRO A 613 -14.84 10.10 -32.43
C PRO A 613 -16.18 10.65 -31.94
#